data_AF-A0A519H336-F1
#
_entry.id   AF-A0A519H336-F1
#
_cell.length_a   1.000
_cell.length_b   1.000
_cell.length_c   1.000
_cell.angle_alpha   90.00
_cell.angle_beta   90.00
_cell.angle_gamma   90.00
#
_symmetry.space_group_name_H-M   'P 1'
#
loop_
_entity.id
_entity.type
_entity.pdbx_description
1 polymer ?
#
loop_
_entity_poly.entity_id
_entity_poly.type
_entity_poly.pdbx_seq_one_letter_code
_entity_poly.pdbx_strand_id
1 'polypeptide(L)' 'MQSTTSSTAATTVPTTPADTDASDIDSVYQNLVHGVGHEHVTEANVEALIQRAEADKHPVLAAELREWQAPCG' A
#
# COMPACT_ATOMS: atom_id res chain seq x y z
N MET A 1 -27.56 21.47 2.62
CA MET A 1 -26.83 20.66 3.62
C MET A 1 -25.74 19.91 2.88
N GLN A 2 -24.52 20.45 2.84
CA GLN A 2 -23.38 19.77 2.21
C GLN A 2 -22.55 19.16 3.34
N SER A 3 -22.44 17.84 3.33
CA SER A 3 -21.69 17.05 4.31
C SER A 3 -20.20 17.27 4.09
N THR A 4 -19.57 18.07 4.94
CA THR A 4 -18.11 18.13 5.03
C THR A 4 -17.63 17.03 5.95
N THR A 5 -17.21 15.90 5.38
CA THR A 5 -16.40 14.91 6.10
C THR A 5 -14.96 15.40 6.12
N SER A 6 -14.47 15.72 7.31
CA SER A 6 -13.07 16.05 7.61
C SER A 6 -12.14 14.96 7.09
N SER A 7 -11.35 15.27 6.07
CA SER A 7 -10.15 14.50 5.74
C SER A 7 -8.98 15.21 6.42
N THR A 8 -8.48 14.61 7.50
CA THR A 8 -7.31 15.09 8.22
C THR A 8 -6.11 15.03 7.28
N ALA A 9 -5.73 16.19 6.74
CA ALA A 9 -4.50 16.36 5.97
C ALA A 9 -3.31 16.11 6.90
N ALA A 10 -2.79 14.89 6.88
CA ALA A 10 -1.46 14.59 7.37
C ALA A 10 -0.45 15.15 6.36
N THR A 11 0.24 16.23 6.72
CA THR A 11 1.39 16.75 5.98
C THR A 11 2.57 15.81 6.17
N THR A 12 2.58 14.68 5.47
CA THR A 12 3.77 13.88 5.21
C THR A 12 4.28 14.25 3.83
N VAL A 13 5.52 14.71 3.73
CA VAL A 13 6.20 14.75 2.43
C VAL A 13 6.18 13.32 1.89
N PRO A 14 5.57 13.04 0.73
CA PRO A 14 5.60 11.69 0.19
C PRO A 14 7.04 11.40 -0.20
N THR A 15 7.67 10.44 0.48
CA THR A 15 8.93 9.83 0.02
C THR A 15 8.69 8.96 -1.22
N THR A 16 7.42 8.64 -1.48
CA THR A 16 6.92 7.95 -2.65
C THR A 16 6.84 8.91 -3.84
N PRO A 17 7.28 8.52 -5.06
CA PRO A 17 7.13 9.37 -6.23
C PRO A 17 5.66 9.73 -6.45
N ALA A 18 5.39 11.01 -6.75
CA ALA A 18 4.06 11.59 -6.84
C ALA A 18 3.14 10.97 -7.91
N ASP A 19 3.67 10.12 -8.79
CA ASP A 19 2.95 9.46 -9.88
C ASP A 19 2.59 7.99 -9.56
N THR A 20 2.78 7.54 -8.30
CA THR A 20 2.44 6.16 -7.92
C THR A 20 0.93 5.97 -7.96
N ASP A 21 0.46 5.30 -9.00
CA ASP A 21 -0.95 4.91 -9.13
C ASP A 21 -1.22 3.64 -8.32
N ALA A 22 -2.17 3.70 -7.38
CA ALA A 22 -2.51 2.57 -6.51
C ALA A 22 -3.14 1.38 -7.26
N SER A 23 -3.58 1.59 -8.52
CA SER A 23 -4.08 0.55 -9.41
C SER A 23 -2.96 -0.18 -10.14
N ASP A 24 -1.77 0.43 -10.23
CA ASP A 24 -0.59 -0.19 -10.83
C ASP A 24 0.18 -1.01 -9.78
N ILE A 25 -0.17 -2.29 -9.70
CA ILE A 25 0.39 -3.24 -8.71
C ILE A 25 1.91 -3.28 -8.77
N ASP A 26 2.51 -3.19 -9.96
CA ASP A 26 3.97 -3.28 -10.11
C ASP A 26 4.65 -2.03 -9.53
N SER A 27 4.15 -0.82 -9.84
CA SER A 27 4.68 0.43 -9.29
C SER A 27 4.57 0.48 -7.76
N VAL A 28 3.42 0.11 -7.20
CA VAL A 28 3.25 0.03 -5.74
C VAL A 28 4.19 -1.02 -5.14
N TYR A 29 4.30 -2.19 -5.76
CA TYR A 29 5.19 -3.25 -5.31
C TYR A 29 6.67 -2.82 -5.32
N GLN A 30 7.15 -2.17 -6.40
CA GLN A 30 8.52 -1.67 -6.45
C GLN A 30 8.79 -0.67 -5.32
N ASN A 31 7.85 0.24 -5.04
CA ASN A 31 8.00 1.16 -3.91
C ASN A 31 8.09 0.42 -2.56
N LEU A 32 7.26 -0.61 -2.35
CA LEU A 32 7.27 -1.42 -1.13
C LEU A 32 8.58 -2.19 -0.95
N VAL A 33 9.16 -2.72 -2.04
CA VAL A 33 10.49 -3.36 -2.01
C VAL A 33 11.58 -2.38 -1.57
N HIS A 34 11.41 -1.09 -1.87
CA HIS A 34 12.29 -0.02 -1.43
C HIS A 34 11.93 0.52 -0.03
N GLY A 35 10.92 -0.03 0.64
CA GLY A 35 10.47 0.36 1.97
C GLY A 35 9.63 1.64 2.02
N VAL A 36 9.02 2.05 0.91
CA VAL A 36 8.15 3.25 0.79
C VAL A 36 6.82 2.89 0.12
N GLY A 37 5.85 3.82 0.11
CA GLY A 37 4.58 3.61 -0.60
C GLY A 37 3.56 2.74 0.12
N HIS A 38 3.71 2.50 1.43
CA HIS A 38 2.73 1.77 2.24
C HIS A 38 1.35 2.49 2.26
N GLU A 39 1.32 3.81 2.07
CA GLU A 39 0.10 4.60 1.94
C GLU A 39 -0.72 4.29 0.69
N HIS A 40 -0.14 3.60 -0.31
CA HIS A 40 -0.81 3.15 -1.52
C HIS A 40 -1.33 1.70 -1.42
N VAL A 41 -1.08 1.02 -0.30
CA VAL A 41 -1.67 -0.30 -0.02
C VAL A 41 -3.13 -0.10 0.38
N THR A 42 -4.02 -0.82 -0.29
CA THR A 42 -5.47 -0.76 -0.12
C THR A 42 -6.04 -2.16 0.00
N GLU A 43 -7.25 -2.28 0.54
CA GLU A 43 -7.97 -3.56 0.61
C GLU A 43 -8.17 -4.18 -0.79
N ALA A 44 -8.23 -3.34 -1.84
CA ALA A 44 -8.42 -3.78 -3.22
C ALA A 44 -7.15 -4.34 -3.86
N ASN A 45 -5.95 -3.89 -3.44
CA ASN A 45 -4.68 -4.29 -4.06
C ASN A 45 -3.81 -5.20 -3.18
N VAL A 46 -4.06 -5.28 -1.87
CA VAL A 46 -3.21 -6.01 -0.91
C VAL A 46 -3.04 -7.48 -1.28
N GLU A 47 -4.10 -8.15 -1.75
CA GLU A 47 -4.01 -9.56 -2.16
C GLU A 47 -3.06 -9.75 -3.35
N ALA A 48 -3.16 -8.88 -4.36
CA ALA A 48 -2.29 -8.93 -5.53
C ALA A 48 -0.83 -8.63 -5.16
N LEU A 49 -0.60 -7.70 -4.22
CA LEU A 49 0.74 -7.38 -3.70
C LEU A 49 1.35 -8.56 -2.92
N ILE A 50 0.55 -9.28 -2.12
CA ILE A 50 0.99 -10.51 -1.43
C ILE A 50 1.40 -11.58 -2.45
N GLN A 51 0.58 -11.81 -3.48
CA GLN A 51 0.89 -12.79 -4.53
C GLN A 51 2.18 -12.44 -5.29
N ARG A 52 2.38 -11.14 -5.60
CA ARG A 52 3.59 -10.65 -6.25
C ARG A 52 4.83 -10.88 -5.38
N ALA A 53 4.75 -10.51 -4.10
CA ALA A 53 5.84 -10.71 -3.13
C ALA A 53 6.24 -12.19 -2.97
N GLU A 54 5.27 -13.11 -2.95
CA GLU A 54 5.52 -14.56 -2.90
C GLU A 54 6.17 -15.10 -4.19
N ALA A 55 5.73 -14.61 -5.35
CA ALA A 55 6.29 -14.98 -6.66
C ALA A 55 7.77 -14.57 -6.76
N ASP A 56 8.10 -13.36 -6.29
CA ASP A 56 9.45 -12.78 -6.31
C ASP A 56 10.32 -13.18 -5.11
N LYS A 57 9.82 -14.08 -4.23
CA LYS A 57 10.56 -14.59 -3.06
C LYS A 57 10.94 -13.49 -2.05
N HIS A 58 10.01 -12.56 -1.80
CA HIS A 58 10.10 -11.57 -0.72
C HIS A 58 9.18 -11.96 0.45
N PRO A 59 9.56 -12.95 1.28
CA PRO A 59 8.67 -13.51 2.32
C PRO A 59 8.37 -12.52 3.46
N VAL A 60 9.28 -11.59 3.76
CA VAL A 60 9.06 -10.57 4.79
C VAL A 60 7.95 -9.62 4.35
N LEU A 61 8.07 -9.05 3.15
CA LEU A 61 7.04 -8.16 2.60
C LEU A 61 5.67 -8.87 2.47
N ALA A 62 5.66 -10.12 2.04
CA ALA A 62 4.42 -10.91 1.98
C ALA A 62 3.78 -11.10 3.37
N ALA A 63 4.58 -11.29 4.41
CA ALA A 63 4.09 -11.39 5.79
C ALA A 63 3.53 -10.04 6.27
N GLU A 64 4.26 -8.95 6.07
CA GLU A 64 3.81 -7.60 6.46
C GLU A 64 2.48 -7.22 5.81
N LEU A 65 2.30 -7.54 4.52
CA LEU A 65 1.05 -7.29 3.80
C LEU A 65 -0.10 -8.18 4.31
N ARG A 66 0.19 -9.42 4.73
CA ARG A 66 -0.82 -10.30 5.38
C ARG A 66 -1.22 -9.77 6.75
N GLU A 67 -0.26 -9.25 7.52
CA GLU A 67 -0.53 -8.61 8.81
C GLU A 67 -1.37 -7.35 8.62
N TRP A 68 -1.08 -6.56 7.59
CA TRP A 68 -1.90 -5.40 7.22
C TRP A 68 -3.33 -5.80 6.82
N GLN A 69 -3.48 -6.89 6.04
CA GLN A 69 -4.80 -7.40 5.61
C GLN A 69 -5.62 -8.01 6.75
N ALA A 70 -4.96 -8.44 7.83
CA ALA A 70 -5.63 -9.09 8.94
C ALA A 70 -6.75 -8.19 9.49
N PRO A 71 -7.97 -8.72 9.69
CA PRO A 71 -9.06 -7.90 10.23
C PRO A 71 -8.63 -7.38 11.60
N CYS A 72 -8.64 -6.05 11.76
CA CYS A 72 -8.58 -5.44 13.08
C CYS A 72 -9.83 -5.89 13.86
N GLY A 73 -9.65 -6.84 14.77
CA GLY A 73 -10.66 -7.27 15.74
C GLY A 73 -10.77 -6.31 16.91
#